data_AF-A0A8I0ZMG6-F1
#
_entry.id   AF-A0A8I0ZMG6-F1
#
_cell.length_a   1.000
_cell.length_b   1.000
_cell.length_c   1.000
_cell.angle_alpha   90.00
_cell.angle_beta   90.00
_cell.angle_gamma   90.00
#
_symmetry.space_group_name_H-M   'P 1'
#
loop_
_entity.id
_entity.type
_entity.pdbx_description
1 polymer ?
#
loop_
_entity_poly.entity_id
_entity_poly.type
_entity_poly.pdbx_seq_one_letter_code
_entity_poly.pdbx_strand_id
1 'polypeptide(L)'
;MKDTDVVRAAEFIGAELPREAWPHWNQGWPRESEAALLDAIFSSRAAYGTPKTGVRAVLDRWRTHRSIAAGEHLDSLSALAAFTDRGDELATILGNRQRVPGNYFTKAEGAARAAKALADAGCRCGADVEDTEGLRSAVVSVPGLGPSTFETLVFLSGKLTATSIDLLARFATEASSSEELLSSTDAAELLVAVAEHLDVDVPTLTHAAWRYQRTAEQPRRSKKSTMPPAADPLAATA
;
A
#
# COMPACT_ATOMS: atom_id res chain seq x y z
N MET A 1 2.46 -13.75 27.10
CA MET A 1 2.69 -14.43 25.80
C MET A 1 3.63 -15.62 25.98
N LYS A 2 3.42 -16.76 25.30
CA LYS A 2 4.29 -17.94 25.44
C LYS A 2 5.42 -17.88 24.41
N ASP A 3 6.64 -18.28 24.80
CA ASP A 3 7.79 -18.34 23.88
C ASP A 3 7.51 -19.17 22.62
N THR A 4 6.69 -20.22 22.75
CA THR A 4 6.26 -21.06 21.63
C THR A 4 5.46 -20.28 20.58
N ASP A 5 4.68 -19.27 20.98
CA ASP A 5 3.87 -18.47 20.06
C ASP A 5 4.79 -17.54 19.23
N VAL A 6 5.84 -17.01 19.85
CA VAL A 6 6.88 -16.19 19.18
C VAL A 6 7.64 -17.02 18.15
N VAL A 7 8.07 -18.23 18.51
CA VAL A 7 8.79 -19.13 17.60
C VAL A 7 7.92 -19.51 16.40
N ARG A 8 6.66 -19.89 16.63
CA ARG A 8 5.72 -20.21 15.54
C ARG A 8 5.50 -19.03 14.59
N ALA A 9 5.29 -17.84 15.14
CA ALA A 9 5.11 -16.64 14.34
C ALA A 9 6.37 -16.31 13.53
N ALA A 10 7.57 -16.47 14.11
CA ALA A 10 8.83 -16.28 13.41
C ALA A 10 9.02 -17.30 12.25
N GLU A 11 8.67 -18.57 12.47
CA GLU A 11 8.70 -19.61 11.43
C GLU A 11 7.70 -19.29 10.30
N PHE A 12 6.48 -18.89 10.64
CA PHE A 12 5.46 -18.46 9.68
C PHE A 12 5.95 -17.26 8.84
N ILE A 13 6.53 -16.24 9.48
CA ILE A 13 7.11 -15.08 8.78
C ILE A 13 8.27 -15.49 7.87
N GLY A 14 9.13 -16.41 8.31
CA GLY A 14 10.22 -16.93 7.49
C GLY A 14 9.72 -17.64 6.22
N ALA A 15 8.59 -18.34 6.31
CA ALA A 15 7.98 -19.06 5.19
C ALA A 15 7.20 -18.13 4.24
N GLU A 16 6.34 -17.27 4.78
CA GLU A 16 5.40 -16.46 4.00
C GLU A 16 5.98 -15.10 3.57
N LEU A 17 6.90 -14.54 4.37
CA LEU A 17 7.51 -13.21 4.16
C LEU A 17 9.05 -13.28 4.03
N PRO A 18 9.62 -14.18 3.20
CA PRO A 18 11.07 -14.34 3.09
C PRO A 18 11.73 -13.01 2.70
N ARG A 19 12.73 -12.57 3.48
CA ARG A 19 13.34 -11.22 3.34
C ARG A 19 13.82 -10.89 1.93
N GLU A 20 14.33 -11.88 1.22
CA GLU A 20 14.88 -11.70 -0.13
C GLU A 20 13.82 -11.55 -1.23
N ALA A 21 12.58 -12.00 -0.98
CA ALA A 21 11.52 -11.99 -1.97
C ALA A 21 10.32 -11.11 -1.59
N TRP A 22 10.13 -10.82 -0.29
CA TRP A 22 9.07 -9.93 0.18
C TRP A 22 9.53 -8.47 0.18
N PRO A 23 9.06 -7.61 -0.74
CA PRO A 23 9.64 -6.28 -0.95
C PRO A 23 9.21 -5.25 0.10
N HIS A 24 8.41 -5.65 1.09
CA HIS A 24 7.78 -4.77 2.08
C HIS A 24 8.49 -4.78 3.43
N TRP A 25 9.71 -5.33 3.51
CA TRP A 25 10.62 -5.15 4.64
C TRP A 25 11.19 -3.71 4.65
N ASN A 26 10.33 -2.74 4.93
CA ASN A 26 10.68 -1.34 5.17
C ASN A 26 9.63 -0.70 6.11
N GLN A 27 9.93 0.47 6.68
CA GLN A 27 9.07 1.14 7.66
C GLN A 27 7.85 1.87 7.05
N GLY A 28 7.59 1.70 5.76
CA GLY A 28 6.69 2.57 5.00
C GLY A 28 7.40 3.87 4.62
N TRP A 29 6.69 4.99 4.72
CA TRP A 29 7.13 6.32 4.34
C TRP A 29 6.88 7.38 5.45
N PRO A 30 7.30 7.16 6.72
CA PRO A 30 7.17 8.20 7.75
C PRO A 30 7.89 9.48 7.35
N ARG A 31 7.21 10.62 7.45
CA ARG A 31 7.73 11.95 7.02
C ARG A 31 8.08 12.03 5.53
N GLU A 32 7.43 11.22 4.69
CA GLU A 32 7.57 11.30 3.24
C GLU A 32 6.19 11.22 2.57
N SER A 33 5.36 12.25 2.81
CA SER A 33 3.98 12.35 2.32
C SER A 33 3.79 12.06 0.84
N GLU A 34 4.73 12.47 -0.02
CA GLU A 34 4.61 12.21 -1.45
C GLU A 34 4.86 10.74 -1.79
N ALA A 35 5.82 10.10 -1.11
CA ALA A 35 6.10 8.69 -1.27
C ALA A 35 4.94 7.83 -0.75
N ALA A 36 4.38 8.20 0.40
CA ALA A 36 3.20 7.56 0.98
C ALA A 36 1.99 7.63 0.03
N LEU A 37 1.72 8.81 -0.55
CA LEU A 37 0.60 9.02 -1.47
C LEU A 37 0.79 8.24 -2.78
N LEU A 38 1.99 8.32 -3.38
CA LEU A 38 2.30 7.57 -4.60
C LEU A 38 2.20 6.06 -4.37
N ASP A 39 2.75 5.54 -3.28
CA ASP A 39 2.64 4.12 -2.96
C ASP A 39 1.18 3.70 -2.72
N ALA A 40 0.40 4.47 -1.95
CA ALA A 40 -1.02 4.18 -1.72
C ALA A 40 -1.82 4.06 -3.01
N ILE A 41 -1.60 4.97 -3.96
CA ILE A 41 -2.32 4.98 -5.25
C ILE A 41 -1.77 3.91 -6.20
N PHE A 42 -0.46 3.78 -6.35
CA PHE A 42 0.13 2.86 -7.32
C PHE A 42 0.08 1.40 -6.86
N SER A 43 0.10 1.12 -5.56
CA SER A 43 -0.06 -0.24 -5.01
C SER A 43 -1.52 -0.74 -5.03
N SER A 44 -2.49 0.12 -5.38
CA SER A 44 -3.87 -0.34 -5.58
C SER A 44 -3.99 -1.25 -6.82
N ARG A 45 -4.47 -2.49 -6.62
CA ARG A 45 -4.73 -3.46 -7.71
C ARG A 45 -3.56 -3.70 -8.67
N ALA A 46 -2.33 -3.52 -8.21
CA ALA A 46 -1.11 -3.73 -9.00
C ALA A 46 -0.08 -4.49 -8.17
N ALA A 47 0.77 -5.25 -8.85
CA ALA A 47 1.95 -5.81 -8.21
C ALA A 47 2.87 -4.66 -7.75
N TYR A 48 3.42 -4.77 -6.55
CA TYR A 48 4.34 -3.77 -5.99
C TYR A 48 5.56 -3.54 -6.90
N GLY A 49 6.00 -4.60 -7.58
CA GLY A 49 7.04 -4.58 -8.59
C GLY A 49 8.44 -4.79 -8.05
N THR A 50 9.41 -4.70 -8.95
CA THR A 50 10.85 -4.83 -8.67
C THR A 50 11.48 -3.44 -8.52
N PRO A 51 12.76 -3.28 -8.18
CA PRO A 51 13.40 -1.95 -8.19
C PRO A 51 13.21 -1.18 -9.51
N LYS A 52 13.03 -1.89 -10.64
CA LYS A 52 12.90 -1.32 -11.99
C LYS A 52 11.46 -1.26 -12.51
N THR A 53 10.47 -1.80 -11.77
CA THR A 53 9.07 -1.87 -12.20
C THR A 53 8.10 -1.56 -11.06
N GLY A 54 6.82 -1.29 -11.37
CA GLY A 54 5.79 -1.06 -10.36
C GLY A 54 6.03 0.19 -9.51
N VAL A 55 5.59 0.14 -8.24
CA VAL A 55 5.60 1.26 -7.30
C VAL A 55 7.02 1.73 -7.00
N ARG A 56 7.96 0.79 -6.82
CA ARG A 56 9.35 1.10 -6.48
C ARG A 56 10.02 1.95 -7.56
N ALA A 57 9.77 1.63 -8.83
CA ALA A 57 10.27 2.44 -9.95
C ALA A 57 9.57 3.80 -10.08
N VAL A 58 8.28 3.89 -9.73
CA VAL A 58 7.56 5.17 -9.67
C VAL A 58 8.21 6.10 -8.64
N LEU A 59 8.49 5.57 -7.45
CA LEU A 59 9.13 6.34 -6.37
C LEU A 59 10.57 6.74 -6.72
N ASP A 60 11.37 5.82 -7.28
CA ASP A 60 12.75 6.11 -7.68
C ASP A 60 12.83 7.22 -8.74
N ARG A 61 11.96 7.18 -9.75
CA ARG A 61 11.85 8.25 -10.75
C ARG A 61 11.39 9.56 -10.16
N TRP A 62 10.44 9.52 -9.21
CA TRP A 62 9.98 10.73 -8.53
C TRP A 62 11.11 11.37 -7.70
N ARG A 63 11.86 10.58 -6.95
CA ARG A 63 13.06 11.04 -6.23
C ARG A 63 14.08 11.68 -7.18
N THR A 64 14.34 11.02 -8.30
CA THR A 64 15.24 11.53 -9.36
C THR A 64 14.75 12.87 -9.90
N HIS A 65 13.45 12.98 -10.23
CA HIS A 65 12.86 14.22 -10.73
C HIS A 65 12.94 15.36 -9.71
N ARG A 66 12.63 15.06 -8.45
CA ARG A 66 12.72 16.02 -7.34
C ARG A 66 14.16 16.46 -7.05
N SER A 67 15.16 15.78 -7.62
CA SER A 67 16.58 16.06 -7.41
C SER A 67 16.95 16.14 -5.94
N ILE A 68 16.29 15.32 -5.10
CA ILE A 68 16.49 15.35 -3.65
C ILE A 68 17.94 14.96 -3.32
N ALA A 69 18.59 15.78 -2.50
CA ALA A 69 19.92 15.46 -1.99
C ALA A 69 19.85 14.27 -1.01
N ALA A 70 21.00 13.65 -0.76
CA ALA A 70 21.09 12.62 0.28
C ALA A 70 20.68 13.22 1.64
N GLY A 71 19.63 12.66 2.25
CA GLY A 71 19.07 13.14 3.52
C GLY A 71 17.86 14.07 3.40
N GLU A 72 17.46 14.47 2.19
CA GLU A 72 16.19 15.17 1.97
C GLU A 72 15.02 14.19 1.81
N HIS A 73 13.86 14.60 2.29
CA HIS A 73 12.63 13.80 2.29
C HIS A 73 11.63 14.31 1.26
N LEU A 74 10.90 13.37 0.66
CA LEU A 74 9.78 13.65 -0.24
C LEU A 74 8.54 14.07 0.56
N ASP A 75 8.63 15.21 1.25
CA ASP A 75 7.67 15.60 2.27
C ASP A 75 6.90 16.90 1.99
N SER A 76 6.55 17.13 0.72
CA SER A 76 5.76 18.29 0.32
C SER A 76 4.68 17.91 -0.69
N LEU A 77 3.42 17.82 -0.24
CA LEU A 77 2.30 17.50 -1.13
C LEU A 77 2.08 18.56 -2.22
N SER A 78 2.53 19.80 -2.01
CA SER A 78 2.47 20.84 -3.03
C SER A 78 3.28 20.49 -4.28
N ALA A 79 4.35 19.69 -4.15
CA ALA A 79 5.16 19.26 -5.28
C ALA A 79 4.38 18.35 -6.25
N LEU A 80 3.56 17.44 -5.73
CA LEU A 80 2.65 16.63 -6.55
C LEU A 80 1.45 17.46 -7.03
N ALA A 81 0.90 18.32 -6.17
CA ALA A 81 -0.25 19.17 -6.51
C ALA A 81 0.03 20.14 -7.66
N ALA A 82 1.30 20.55 -7.85
CA ALA A 82 1.73 21.39 -8.97
C ALA A 82 1.46 20.77 -10.36
N PHE A 83 1.18 19.46 -10.42
CA PHE A 83 0.84 18.75 -11.65
C PHE A 83 -0.66 18.53 -11.86
N THR A 84 -1.54 19.18 -11.08
CA THR A 84 -3.01 18.99 -11.17
C THR A 84 -3.53 19.16 -12.62
N ASP A 85 -3.04 20.16 -13.34
CA ASP A 85 -3.41 20.43 -14.74
C ASP A 85 -2.43 19.81 -15.76
N ARG A 86 -1.41 19.08 -15.29
CA ARG A 86 -0.30 18.52 -16.08
C ARG A 86 -0.13 17.02 -15.79
N GLY A 87 -1.23 16.30 -15.58
CA GLY A 87 -1.24 14.89 -15.21
C GLY A 87 -0.47 13.97 -16.17
N ASP A 88 -0.51 14.25 -17.47
CA ASP A 88 0.25 13.49 -18.49
C ASP A 88 1.76 13.70 -18.40
N GLU A 89 2.20 14.89 -17.99
CA GLU A 89 3.60 15.15 -17.72
C GLU A 89 4.06 14.37 -16.49
N LEU A 90 3.26 14.40 -15.42
CA LEU A 90 3.55 13.59 -14.23
C LEU A 90 3.59 12.09 -14.57
N ALA A 91 2.65 11.60 -15.41
CA ALA A 91 2.68 10.21 -15.88
C ALA A 91 3.95 9.86 -16.65
N THR A 92 4.51 10.84 -17.39
CA THR A 92 5.77 10.70 -18.13
C THR A 92 6.96 10.68 -17.18
N ILE A 93 7.00 11.59 -16.20
CA ILE A 93 8.03 11.63 -15.14
C ILE A 93 8.06 10.31 -14.37
N LEU A 94 6.90 9.84 -13.92
CA LEU A 94 6.76 8.59 -13.18
C LEU A 94 6.97 7.34 -14.06
N GLY A 95 7.01 7.50 -15.38
CA GLY A 95 7.14 6.41 -16.35
C GLY A 95 6.01 5.37 -16.20
N ASN A 96 4.81 5.82 -15.85
CA ASN A 96 3.67 4.94 -15.57
C ASN A 96 2.35 5.61 -15.99
N ARG A 97 1.68 5.01 -16.98
CA ARG A 97 0.38 5.47 -17.53
C ARG A 97 -0.80 4.60 -17.11
N GLN A 98 -0.64 3.78 -16.06
CA GLN A 98 -1.76 3.03 -15.49
C GLN A 98 -2.89 3.98 -15.11
N ARG A 99 -4.13 3.54 -15.30
CA ARG A 99 -5.33 4.32 -15.01
C ARG A 99 -5.86 4.00 -13.63
N VAL A 100 -6.50 4.96 -12.98
CA VAL A 100 -7.25 4.69 -11.74
C VAL A 100 -8.42 3.73 -12.00
N PRO A 101 -8.92 3.00 -10.99
CA PRO A 101 -10.18 2.27 -11.11
C PRO A 101 -11.30 3.13 -11.69
N GLY A 102 -12.05 2.59 -12.66
CA GLY A 102 -13.06 3.35 -13.42
C GLY A 102 -12.54 4.06 -14.66
N ASN A 103 -11.22 4.05 -14.90
CA ASN A 103 -10.58 4.54 -16.13
C ASN A 103 -10.78 6.04 -16.42
N TYR A 104 -10.99 6.86 -15.39
CA TYR A 104 -11.20 8.31 -15.54
C TYR A 104 -9.94 9.05 -16.02
N PHE A 105 -8.79 8.75 -15.40
CA PHE A 105 -7.50 9.40 -15.65
C PHE A 105 -6.33 8.49 -15.24
N THR A 106 -5.09 8.92 -15.48
CA THR A 106 -3.90 8.16 -15.04
C THR A 106 -3.76 8.19 -13.52
N LYS A 107 -3.15 7.17 -12.92
CA LYS A 107 -2.82 7.17 -11.48
C LYS A 107 -1.93 8.34 -11.08
N ALA A 108 -1.07 8.80 -11.99
CA ALA A 108 -0.27 10.00 -11.82
C ALA A 108 -1.14 11.25 -11.64
N GLU A 109 -2.08 11.46 -12.55
CA GLU A 109 -3.06 12.55 -12.44
C GLU A 109 -3.92 12.43 -11.17
N GLY A 110 -4.32 11.21 -10.80
CA GLY A 110 -5.00 10.95 -9.53
C GLY A 110 -4.18 11.35 -8.30
N ALA A 111 -2.86 11.09 -8.33
CA ALA A 111 -1.95 11.51 -7.25
C ALA A 111 -1.84 13.03 -7.16
N ALA A 112 -1.74 13.75 -8.29
CA ALA A 112 -1.71 15.22 -8.30
C ALA A 112 -3.00 15.82 -7.72
N ARG A 113 -4.17 15.31 -8.16
CA ARG A 113 -5.48 15.74 -7.66
C ARG A 113 -5.66 15.44 -6.17
N ALA A 114 -5.25 14.26 -5.71
CA ALA A 114 -5.32 13.89 -4.30
C ALA A 114 -4.39 14.76 -3.44
N ALA A 115 -3.17 15.02 -3.92
CA ALA A 115 -2.24 15.92 -3.25
C ALA A 115 -2.81 17.34 -3.10
N LYS A 116 -3.47 17.85 -4.15
CA LYS A 116 -4.16 19.15 -4.11
C LYS A 116 -5.31 19.14 -3.10
N ALA A 117 -6.18 18.12 -3.13
CA ALA A 117 -7.31 18.00 -2.20
C ALA A 117 -6.85 17.91 -0.74
N LEU A 118 -5.79 17.14 -0.45
CA LEU A 118 -5.17 17.05 0.87
C LEU A 118 -4.58 18.40 1.32
N ALA A 119 -3.86 19.09 0.43
CA ALA A 119 -3.28 20.40 0.71
C ALA A 119 -4.36 21.46 1.00
N ASP A 120 -5.47 21.44 0.26
CA ASP A 120 -6.62 22.32 0.49
C ASP A 120 -7.31 22.03 1.84
N ALA A 121 -7.28 20.76 2.27
CA ALA A 121 -7.76 20.34 3.58
C ALA A 121 -6.74 20.56 4.72
N GLY A 122 -5.60 21.20 4.44
CA GLY A 122 -4.59 21.58 5.43
C GLY A 122 -3.44 20.58 5.62
N CYS A 123 -3.43 19.46 4.90
CA CYS A 123 -2.34 18.47 4.95
C CYS A 123 -1.24 18.83 3.95
N ARG A 124 -0.07 19.26 4.43
CA ARG A 124 1.04 19.73 3.57
C ARG A 124 2.21 18.75 3.54
N CYS A 125 2.45 18.05 4.63
CA CYS A 125 3.56 17.13 4.83
C CYS A 125 3.11 15.86 5.57
N GLY A 126 4.01 14.91 5.77
CA GLY A 126 3.72 13.59 6.36
C GLY A 126 3.28 13.68 7.82
N ALA A 127 3.75 14.71 8.54
CA ALA A 127 3.29 14.97 9.90
C ALA A 127 1.79 15.29 9.95
N ASP A 128 1.26 15.95 8.91
CA ASP A 128 -0.15 16.38 8.84
C ASP A 128 -1.11 15.26 8.42
N VAL A 129 -0.60 14.10 7.96
CA VAL A 129 -1.44 12.98 7.52
C VAL A 129 -2.07 12.31 8.73
N GLU A 130 -3.34 12.57 9.03
CA GLU A 130 -4.08 11.97 10.16
C GLU A 130 -5.32 11.20 9.69
N ASP A 131 -5.77 10.19 10.46
CA ASP A 131 -7.05 9.50 10.20
C ASP A 131 -8.23 10.37 10.64
N THR A 132 -8.54 11.39 9.83
CA THR A 132 -9.67 12.29 10.04
C THR A 132 -10.66 12.19 8.89
N GLU A 133 -11.94 12.44 9.19
CA GLU A 133 -12.98 12.46 8.16
C GLU A 133 -12.72 13.55 7.11
N GLY A 134 -12.14 14.69 7.50
CA GLY A 134 -11.81 15.76 6.55
C GLY A 134 -10.80 15.32 5.49
N LEU A 135 -9.70 14.68 5.90
CA LEU A 135 -8.69 14.18 4.95
C LEU A 135 -9.20 12.96 4.17
N ARG A 136 -10.01 12.10 4.80
CA ARG A 136 -10.67 10.97 4.14
C ARG A 136 -11.57 11.46 3.01
N SER A 137 -12.47 12.40 3.30
CA SER A 137 -13.37 13.03 2.34
C SER A 137 -12.61 13.72 1.21
N ALA A 138 -11.49 14.41 1.51
CA ALA A 138 -10.64 15.02 0.50
C ALA A 138 -10.10 14.00 -0.52
N VAL A 139 -9.55 12.86 -0.05
CA VAL A 139 -9.04 11.80 -0.95
C VAL A 139 -10.17 11.13 -1.73
N VAL A 140 -11.29 10.81 -1.08
CA VAL A 140 -12.42 10.11 -1.71
C VAL A 140 -13.15 10.99 -2.73
N SER A 141 -13.03 12.32 -2.62
CA SER A 141 -13.58 13.24 -3.63
C SER A 141 -12.93 13.09 -5.02
N VAL A 142 -11.74 12.49 -5.10
CA VAL A 142 -11.02 12.27 -6.36
C VAL A 142 -11.53 10.98 -7.02
N PRO A 143 -12.14 11.04 -8.23
CA PRO A 143 -12.72 9.87 -8.87
C PRO A 143 -11.74 8.70 -9.01
N GLY A 144 -12.16 7.51 -8.60
CA GLY A 144 -11.32 6.30 -8.64
C GLY A 144 -10.41 6.09 -7.43
N LEU A 145 -10.34 7.06 -6.50
CA LEU A 145 -9.74 6.86 -5.18
C LEU A 145 -10.83 6.59 -4.14
N GLY A 146 -10.63 5.56 -3.33
CA GLY A 146 -11.61 5.13 -2.33
C GLY A 146 -11.07 5.14 -0.91
N PRO A 147 -11.91 4.82 0.09
CA PRO A 147 -11.51 4.81 1.51
C PRO A 147 -10.25 3.98 1.79
N SER A 148 -10.10 2.84 1.12
CA SER A 148 -8.91 1.99 1.26
C SER A 148 -7.61 2.63 0.76
N THR A 149 -7.69 3.59 -0.18
CA THR A 149 -6.51 4.37 -0.60
C THR A 149 -6.08 5.32 0.51
N PHE A 150 -7.05 5.98 1.15
CA PHE A 150 -6.78 6.86 2.29
C PHE A 150 -6.22 6.09 3.49
N GLU A 151 -6.82 4.94 3.84
CA GLU A 151 -6.31 4.08 4.92
C GLU A 151 -4.88 3.60 4.65
N THR A 152 -4.56 3.31 3.38
CA THR A 152 -3.21 2.94 2.98
C THR A 152 -2.23 4.11 3.12
N LEU A 153 -2.65 5.33 2.75
CA LEU A 153 -1.85 6.55 2.93
C LEU A 153 -1.53 6.77 4.42
N VAL A 154 -2.53 6.68 5.30
CA VAL A 154 -2.35 6.86 6.75
C VAL A 154 -1.37 5.82 7.31
N PHE A 155 -1.59 4.55 6.98
CA PHE A 155 -0.70 3.45 7.41
C PHE A 155 0.74 3.67 6.94
N LEU A 156 0.92 3.95 5.65
CA LEU A 156 2.25 4.18 5.08
C LEU A 156 2.93 5.43 5.63
N SER A 157 2.18 6.39 6.16
CA SER A 157 2.76 7.57 6.84
C SER A 157 3.22 7.26 8.27
N GLY A 158 3.09 6.00 8.72
CA GLY A 158 3.51 5.53 10.03
C GLY A 158 2.44 5.57 11.12
N LYS A 159 1.16 5.73 10.76
CA LYS A 159 0.05 5.85 11.71
C LYS A 159 -0.93 4.69 11.57
N LEU A 160 -1.41 4.15 12.68
CA LEU A 160 -2.37 3.06 12.67
C LEU A 160 -3.80 3.58 12.64
N THR A 161 -4.60 3.04 11.73
CA THR A 161 -6.06 3.14 11.71
C THR A 161 -6.69 1.94 12.40
N ALA A 162 -7.97 2.03 12.79
CA ALA A 162 -8.72 0.89 13.33
C ALA A 162 -8.65 -0.34 12.40
N THR A 163 -8.83 -0.14 11.09
CA THR A 163 -8.70 -1.21 10.08
C THR A 163 -7.30 -1.81 10.04
N SER A 164 -6.25 -1.00 10.17
CA SER A 164 -4.88 -1.54 10.20
C SER A 164 -4.60 -2.35 11.47
N ILE A 165 -5.17 -1.97 12.61
CA ILE A 165 -5.07 -2.72 13.87
C ILE A 165 -5.76 -4.07 13.73
N ASP A 166 -6.97 -4.10 13.14
CA ASP A 166 -7.70 -5.34 12.89
C ASP A 166 -6.93 -6.29 11.96
N LEU A 167 -6.29 -5.76 10.91
CA LEU A 167 -5.44 -6.54 10.01
C LEU A 167 -4.23 -7.13 10.74
N LEU A 168 -3.57 -6.34 11.59
CA LEU A 168 -2.43 -6.81 12.37
C LEU A 168 -2.83 -7.87 13.40
N ALA A 169 -4.01 -7.74 14.03
CA ALA A 169 -4.54 -8.75 14.93
C ALA A 169 -4.80 -10.08 14.21
N ARG A 170 -5.41 -10.04 13.01
CA ARG A 170 -5.62 -11.24 12.19
C ARG A 170 -4.32 -11.90 11.76
N PHE A 171 -3.33 -11.10 11.33
CA PHE A 171 -2.01 -11.60 11.00
C PHE A 171 -1.36 -12.30 12.20
N ALA A 172 -1.39 -11.66 13.37
CA ALA A 172 -0.80 -12.19 14.59
C ALA A 172 -1.48 -13.51 15.03
N THR A 173 -2.80 -13.59 14.92
CA THR A 173 -3.56 -14.83 15.15
C THR A 173 -3.15 -15.95 14.20
N GLU A 174 -3.06 -15.66 12.90
CA GLU A 174 -2.65 -16.63 11.89
C GLU A 174 -1.21 -17.11 12.13
N ALA A 175 -0.27 -16.18 12.32
CA ALA A 175 1.14 -16.47 12.50
C ALA A 175 1.44 -17.27 13.78
N SER A 176 0.74 -16.98 14.88
CA SER A 176 0.86 -17.76 16.12
C SER A 176 0.09 -19.08 16.11
N SER A 177 -0.71 -19.34 15.07
CA SER A 177 -1.67 -20.45 15.01
C SER A 177 -2.64 -20.46 16.20
N SER A 178 -3.08 -19.28 16.65
CA SER A 178 -4.07 -19.14 17.71
C SER A 178 -5.46 -19.55 17.22
N GLU A 179 -6.21 -20.29 18.05
CA GLU A 179 -7.59 -20.69 17.75
C GLU A 179 -8.57 -19.51 17.83
N GLU A 180 -8.26 -18.51 18.66
CA GLU A 180 -9.06 -17.30 18.85
C GLU A 180 -8.34 -16.07 18.29
N LEU A 181 -9.14 -15.08 17.86
CA LEU A 181 -8.63 -13.79 17.43
C LEU A 181 -7.94 -13.10 18.61
N LEU A 182 -6.68 -12.72 18.42
CA LEU A 182 -5.91 -12.01 19.43
C LEU A 182 -6.47 -10.61 19.62
N SER A 183 -6.42 -10.11 20.86
CA SER A 183 -6.70 -8.71 21.11
C SER A 183 -5.66 -7.82 20.41
N SER A 184 -5.99 -6.56 20.15
CA SER A 184 -5.03 -5.61 19.56
C SER A 184 -3.77 -5.45 20.41
N THR A 185 -3.90 -5.54 21.74
CA THR A 185 -2.77 -5.51 22.67
C THR A 185 -1.91 -6.76 22.53
N ASP A 186 -2.49 -7.96 22.58
CA ASP A 186 -1.73 -9.22 22.47
C ASP A 186 -1.06 -9.35 21.10
N ALA A 187 -1.74 -8.90 20.04
CA ALA A 187 -1.17 -8.87 18.70
C ALA A 187 0.02 -7.91 18.59
N ALA A 188 -0.07 -6.72 19.20
CA ALA A 188 1.03 -5.77 19.24
C ALA A 188 2.21 -6.31 20.05
N GLU A 189 1.96 -6.90 21.22
CA GLU A 189 2.99 -7.54 22.03
C GLU A 189 3.70 -8.66 21.27
N LEU A 190 2.94 -9.52 20.56
CA LEU A 190 3.51 -10.58 19.72
C LEU A 190 4.42 -10.02 18.63
N LEU A 191 3.96 -9.02 17.89
CA LEU A 191 4.78 -8.41 16.84
C LEU A 191 6.05 -7.77 17.41
N VAL A 192 6.02 -7.17 18.61
CA VAL A 192 7.22 -6.67 19.28
C VAL A 192 8.19 -7.81 19.61
N ALA A 193 7.72 -8.86 20.27
CA ALA A 193 8.57 -10.00 20.66
C ALA A 193 9.16 -10.73 19.43
N VAL A 194 8.39 -10.84 18.35
CA VAL A 194 8.85 -11.44 17.10
C VAL A 194 9.86 -10.54 16.39
N ALA A 195 9.66 -9.22 16.39
CA ALA A 195 10.64 -8.28 15.84
C ALA A 195 11.99 -8.39 16.56
N GLU A 196 11.96 -8.46 17.90
CA GLU A 196 13.14 -8.71 18.73
C GLU A 196 13.80 -10.06 18.40
N HIS A 197 13.01 -11.13 18.29
CA HIS A 197 13.50 -12.47 17.95
C HIS A 197 14.17 -12.53 16.56
N LEU A 198 13.63 -11.78 15.60
CA LEU A 198 14.14 -11.71 14.23
C LEU A 198 15.25 -10.66 14.04
N ASP A 199 15.61 -9.88 15.07
CA ASP A 199 16.54 -8.76 14.98
C ASP A 199 16.15 -7.76 13.86
N VAL A 200 14.91 -7.29 13.92
CA VAL A 200 14.35 -6.27 13.02
C VAL A 200 13.62 -5.21 13.83
N ASP A 201 13.52 -4.00 13.30
CA ASP A 201 12.70 -2.98 13.95
C ASP A 201 11.20 -3.28 13.80
N VAL A 202 10.45 -2.95 14.84
CA VAL A 202 9.00 -3.17 14.90
C VAL A 202 8.27 -2.54 13.71
N PRO A 203 8.49 -1.27 13.32
CA PRO A 203 7.81 -0.66 12.18
C PRO A 203 8.00 -1.44 10.86
N THR A 204 9.21 -1.93 10.59
CA THR A 204 9.50 -2.75 9.40
C THR A 204 8.69 -4.05 9.41
N LEU A 205 8.67 -4.78 10.54
CA LEU A 205 7.86 -6.00 10.64
C LEU A 205 6.36 -5.69 10.52
N THR A 206 5.88 -4.65 11.19
CA THR A 206 4.48 -4.21 11.14
C THR A 206 4.04 -3.90 9.72
N HIS A 207 4.85 -3.22 8.92
CA HIS A 207 4.52 -2.95 7.51
C HIS A 207 4.48 -4.24 6.68
N ALA A 208 5.44 -5.14 6.85
CA ALA A 208 5.47 -6.41 6.15
C ALA A 208 4.22 -7.26 6.46
N ALA A 209 3.87 -7.40 7.74
CA ALA A 209 2.69 -8.10 8.24
C ALA A 209 1.39 -7.49 7.72
N TRP A 210 1.24 -6.17 7.82
CA TRP A 210 0.06 -5.46 7.32
C TRP A 210 -0.12 -5.65 5.80
N ARG A 211 0.96 -5.59 5.01
CA ARG A 211 0.90 -5.81 3.56
C ARG A 211 0.45 -7.23 3.21
N TYR A 212 0.92 -8.22 3.97
CA TYR A 212 0.49 -9.62 3.79
C TYR A 212 -1.00 -9.74 4.02
N GLN A 213 -1.48 -9.30 5.19
CA GLN A 213 -2.89 -9.45 5.56
C GLN A 213 -3.81 -8.70 4.60
N ARG A 214 -3.45 -7.46 4.26
CA ARG A 214 -4.20 -6.64 3.31
C ARG A 214 -4.28 -7.28 1.92
N THR A 215 -3.27 -8.05 1.52
CA THR A 215 -3.27 -8.75 0.23
C THR A 215 -4.15 -10.00 0.29
N ALA A 216 -4.11 -10.74 1.41
CA ALA A 216 -4.96 -11.90 1.65
C ALA A 216 -6.46 -11.55 1.64
N GLU A 217 -6.84 -10.38 2.16
CA GLU A 217 -8.23 -9.92 2.25
C GLU A 217 -8.78 -9.29 0.96
N GLN A 218 -7.92 -8.98 -0.02
CA GLN A 218 -8.41 -8.48 -1.29
C GLN A 218 -9.16 -9.59 -2.04
N PRO A 219 -10.38 -9.32 -2.57
CA PRO A 219 -11.11 -10.28 -3.36
C PRO A 219 -10.22 -10.81 -4.48
N ARG A 220 -9.89 -12.11 -4.44
CA ARG A 220 -9.12 -12.74 -5.52
C ARG A 220 -9.91 -12.54 -6.80
N ARG A 221 -9.30 -11.91 -7.80
CA ARG A 221 -9.90 -11.72 -9.12
C ARG A 221 -10.34 -13.11 -9.59
N SER A 222 -11.65 -13.34 -9.72
CA SER A 222 -12.17 -14.58 -10.29
C SER A 222 -11.49 -14.76 -11.63
N LYS A 223 -10.76 -15.88 -11.80
CA LYS A 223 -10.24 -16.24 -13.11
C LYS A 223 -11.46 -16.23 -14.04
N LYS A 224 -11.44 -15.39 -15.08
CA LYS A 224 -12.42 -15.53 -16.17
C LYS A 224 -12.34 -16.99 -16.59
N SER A 225 -13.41 -17.74 -16.37
CA SER A 225 -13.55 -19.07 -16.93
C SER A 225 -13.48 -18.88 -18.44
N THR A 226 -12.34 -19.19 -19.04
CA THR A 226 -12.23 -19.39 -20.48
C THR A 226 -13.05 -20.64 -20.78
N MET A 227 -14.36 -20.47 -20.92
CA MET A 227 -15.14 -21.43 -21.68
C MET A 227 -14.60 -21.40 -23.11
N PRO A 228 -14.24 -22.55 -23.70
CA PRO A 228 -13.93 -22.62 -25.12
C PRO A 228 -15.15 -22.13 -25.91
N PRO A 229 -14.95 -21.44 -27.04
CA PRO A 229 -16.05 -21.01 -27.89
C PRO A 229 -16.90 -22.23 -28.26
N ALA A 230 -18.22 -22.08 -28.13
CA ALA A 230 -19.17 -23.09 -28.57
C ALA A 230 -18.91 -23.43 -30.03
N ALA A 231 -18.83 -24.72 -30.34
CA ALA A 231 -18.70 -25.19 -31.71
C ALA A 231 -19.88 -24.68 -32.55
N ASP A 232 -19.54 -24.09 -33.70
CA ASP A 232 -20.48 -23.58 -34.68
C ASP A 232 -21.35 -24.74 -35.22
N PRO A 233 -22.70 -24.72 -35.12
CA PRO A 233 -23.53 -25.85 -35.51
C PRO A 233 -23.73 -26.01 -37.03
N LEU A 234 -23.12 -25.18 -37.87
CA LEU A 234 -23.38 -25.19 -39.33
C LEU A 234 -22.28 -25.89 -40.16
N ALA A 235 -21.80 -27.02 -39.67
CA ALA A 235 -20.96 -27.94 -40.45
C ALA A 235 -21.52 -29.38 -40.42
N ALA A 236 -22.82 -29.55 -40.72
CA ALA A 236 -23.38 -30.83 -41.13
C ALA A 236 -24.77 -30.68 -41.73
N THR A 237 -24.84 -30.37 -43.03
CA THR A 237 -25.82 -30.99 -43.95
C THR A 237 -25.47 -30.61 -45.39
N ALA A 238 -25.30 -31.66 -46.20
CA ALA A 238 -25.51 -31.66 -47.63
C ALA A 238 -26.96 -31.29 -48.00
#